data_AF-A0A843TNE6-F1
#
_entry.id   AF-A0A843TNE6-F1
#
_cell.length_a   1.000
_cell.length_b   1.000
_cell.length_c   1.000
_cell.angle_alpha   90.00
_cell.angle_beta   90.00
_cell.angle_gamma   90.00
#
_symmetry.space_group_name_H-M   'P 1'
#
loop_
_entity.id
_entity.type
_entity.pdbx_description
1 polymer ?
#
loop_
_entity_poly.entity_id
_entity_poly.type
_entity_poly.pdbx_seq_one_letter_code
_entity_poly.pdbx_strand_id
1 'polypeptide(L)'
;MEDYQARYAGRLRLDRRVMPESQAIHLLEGRLAEQEVELTRLRAEVRTLTGELLRAQASRDAGASSSAQPAGGDLAVRLQRALDRAEARVRELEEQAREIGAQSTECSNMLAP
;
A
#
# COMPACT_ATOMS: atom_id res chain seq x y z
N MET A 1 13.64 13.07 30.05
CA MET A 1 13.06 11.91 29.36
C MET A 1 12.19 12.44 28.24
N GLU A 2 12.82 12.96 27.19
CA GLU A 2 12.12 13.63 26.11
C GLU A 2 12.77 13.23 24.79
N ASP A 3 11.95 13.11 23.75
CA ASP A 3 12.29 12.89 22.33
C ASP A 3 12.47 11.47 21.79
N TYR A 4 11.61 10.53 22.19
CA TYR A 4 11.46 9.24 21.49
C TYR A 4 10.45 9.25 20.31
N GLN A 5 9.74 10.36 20.08
CA GLN A 5 8.62 10.39 19.12
C GLN A 5 8.94 11.02 17.76
N ALA A 6 10.11 11.62 17.58
CA ALA A 6 10.42 12.35 16.35
C ALA A 6 11.44 11.61 15.48
N ARG A 7 10.96 10.76 14.55
CA ARG A 7 11.53 10.49 13.20
C ARG A 7 11.04 9.14 12.62
N TYR A 8 9.74 8.92 12.54
CA TYR A 8 9.17 7.79 11.78
C TYR A 8 8.80 8.17 10.34
N ALA A 9 9.73 8.85 9.67
CA ALA A 9 9.69 9.09 8.24
C ALA A 9 11.00 8.58 7.62
N GLY A 10 10.98 7.33 7.14
CA GLY A 10 11.87 6.92 6.04
C GLY A 10 13.14 6.13 6.36
N ARG A 11 13.44 5.77 7.61
CA ARG A 11 14.42 4.72 7.99
C ARG A 11 14.46 4.63 9.50
N LEU A 12 14.15 3.47 10.08
CA LEU A 12 14.47 3.20 11.48
C LEU A 12 16.00 3.22 11.59
N ARG A 13 16.58 4.39 11.91
CA ARG A 13 17.95 4.42 12.43
C ARG A 13 17.85 3.86 13.83
N LEU A 14 17.93 2.54 13.92
CA LEU A 14 18.06 1.80 15.17
C LEU A 14 19.39 2.22 15.79
N ASP A 15 19.35 3.29 16.56
CA ASP A 15 20.48 3.66 17.39
C ASP A 15 20.61 2.58 18.47
N ARG A 16 21.61 1.71 18.31
CA ARG A 16 21.87 0.54 19.18
C ARG A 16 22.03 0.90 20.66
N ARG A 17 22.24 2.18 20.97
CA ARG A 17 22.34 2.69 22.34
C ARG A 17 20.97 2.86 23.03
N VAL A 18 19.89 2.82 22.25
CA VAL A 18 18.57 3.36 22.63
C VAL A 18 17.49 2.28 22.64
N MET A 19 17.66 1.17 21.89
CA MET A 19 16.69 0.09 21.81
C MET A 19 17.34 -1.27 21.52
N PRO A 20 17.07 -2.32 22.32
CA PRO A 20 17.57 -3.68 22.06
C PRO A 20 17.11 -4.21 20.70
N GLU A 21 17.97 -4.92 19.98
CA GLU A 21 17.68 -5.47 18.65
C GLU A 21 16.44 -6.41 18.65
N SER A 22 16.16 -7.11 19.75
CA SER A 22 14.95 -7.94 19.88
C SER A 22 13.65 -7.11 19.90
N GLN A 23 13.66 -5.93 20.52
CA GLN A 23 12.53 -5.01 20.49
C GLN A 23 12.37 -4.35 19.11
N ALA A 24 13.48 -4.14 18.40
CA ALA A 24 13.47 -3.62 17.05
C ALA A 24 12.79 -4.57 16.07
N ILE A 25 13.11 -5.87 16.17
CA ILE A 25 12.49 -6.90 15.36
C ILE A 25 10.98 -6.94 15.61
N HIS A 26 10.52 -6.96 16.86
CA HIS A 26 9.10 -6.97 17.17
C HIS A 26 8.34 -5.73 16.64
N LEU A 27 8.94 -4.54 16.70
CA LEU A 27 8.34 -3.34 16.11
C LEU A 27 8.28 -3.40 14.58
N LEU A 28 9.31 -3.96 13.94
CA LEU A 28 9.34 -4.16 12.49
C LEU A 28 8.30 -5.20 12.05
N GLU A 29 8.16 -6.31 12.78
CA GLU A 29 7.14 -7.34 12.56
C GLU A 29 5.72 -6.77 12.69
N GLY A 30 5.45 -5.97 13.72
CA GLY A 30 4.16 -5.30 13.91
C GLY A 30 3.81 -4.37 12.74
N ARG A 31 4.78 -3.56 12.28
CA ARG A 31 4.59 -2.68 11.11
C ARG A 31 4.39 -3.47 9.82
N LEU A 32 5.08 -4.60 9.66
CA LEU A 32 4.89 -5.47 8.49
C LEU A 32 3.46 -6.03 8.47
N ALA A 33 2.97 -6.52 9.61
CA ALA A 33 1.61 -7.03 9.73
C ALA A 33 0.55 -5.95 9.42
N GLU A 34 0.75 -4.72 9.90
CA GLU A 34 -0.11 -3.57 9.57
C GLU A 34 -0.14 -3.28 8.06
N GLN A 35 1.03 -3.32 7.41
CA GLN A 35 1.14 -3.11 5.96
C GLN A 35 0.52 -4.26 5.16
N GLU A 36 0.62 -5.50 5.61
CA GLU A 36 -0.01 -6.66 4.96
C GLU A 36 -1.54 -6.58 4.99
N VAL A 37 -2.12 -6.12 6.10
CA VAL A 37 -3.56 -5.88 6.22
C VAL A 37 -4.00 -4.78 5.24
N GLU A 38 -3.28 -3.67 5.19
CA GLU A 38 -3.59 -2.56 4.27
C GLU A 38 -3.41 -2.96 2.79
N LEU A 39 -2.37 -3.73 2.47
CA LEU A 39 -2.16 -4.31 1.13
C LEU A 39 -3.31 -5.22 0.72
N THR A 40 -3.80 -6.04 1.64
CA THR A 40 -4.95 -6.93 1.38
C THR A 40 -6.21 -6.12 1.07
N ARG A 41 -6.45 -5.06 1.84
CA ARG A 41 -7.57 -4.13 1.63
C ARG A 41 -7.47 -3.42 0.27
N LEU A 42 -6.32 -2.85 -0.06
CA LEU A 42 -6.12 -2.12 -1.31
C LEU A 42 -6.20 -3.04 -2.53
N ARG A 43 -5.71 -4.28 -2.44
CA ARG A 43 -5.88 -5.27 -3.51
C ARG A 43 -7.36 -5.62 -3.74
N ALA A 44 -8.17 -5.69 -2.69
CA ALA A 44 -9.61 -5.87 -2.82
C ALA A 44 -10.30 -4.64 -3.46
N GLU A 45 -9.85 -3.44 -3.11
CA GLU A 45 -10.31 -2.19 -3.72
C GLU A 45 -9.97 -2.13 -5.22
N VAL A 46 -8.74 -2.45 -5.61
CA VAL A 46 -8.30 -2.55 -7.02
C VAL A 46 -9.20 -3.51 -7.81
N ARG A 47 -9.51 -4.69 -7.26
CA ARG A 47 -10.42 -5.66 -7.91
C ARG A 47 -11.82 -5.10 -8.10
N THR A 48 -12.33 -4.39 -7.08
CA THR A 48 -13.65 -3.75 -7.12
C THR A 48 -13.69 -2.67 -8.20
N LEU A 49 -12.72 -1.75 -8.18
CA LEU A 49 -12.61 -0.65 -9.15
C LEU A 49 -12.44 -1.17 -10.59
N THR A 50 -11.65 -2.24 -10.77
CA THR A 50 -11.51 -2.90 -12.08
C THR A 50 -12.85 -3.44 -12.56
N GLY A 51 -13.61 -4.12 -11.69
CA GLY A 51 -14.94 -4.63 -12.02
C GLY A 51 -15.94 -3.53 -12.36
N GLU A 52 -15.92 -2.41 -11.64
CA GLU A 52 -16.75 -1.24 -11.93
C GLU A 52 -16.38 -0.57 -13.24
N LEU A 53 -15.09 -0.43 -13.53
CA LEU A 53 -14.60 0.13 -14.78
C LEU A 53 -15.05 -0.71 -15.98
N LEU A 54 -14.90 -2.03 -15.91
CA LEU A 54 -15.35 -2.95 -16.95
C LEU A 54 -16.87 -2.86 -17.17
N ARG A 55 -17.66 -2.74 -16.09
CA ARG A 55 -19.12 -2.54 -16.19
C ARG A 55 -19.48 -1.20 -16.82
N ALA A 56 -18.77 -0.13 -16.46
CA ALA A 56 -18.98 1.20 -17.02
C ALA A 56 -18.59 1.28 -18.50
N GLN A 57 -17.56 0.53 -18.91
CA GLN A 57 -17.17 0.39 -20.32
C GLN A 57 -18.20 -0.43 -21.11
N ALA A 58 -18.62 -1.58 -20.58
CA ALA A 58 -19.63 -2.42 -21.24
C ALA A 58 -20.98 -1.72 -21.42
N SER A 59 -21.42 -0.94 -20.41
CA SER A 59 -22.65 -0.15 -20.52
C SER A 59 -22.53 0.99 -21.53
N ARG A 60 -21.34 1.59 -21.66
CA ARG A 60 -21.04 2.57 -22.71
C ARG A 60 -21.09 1.95 -24.10
N ASP A 61 -20.50 0.78 -24.29
CA ASP A 61 -20.47 0.11 -25.60
C ASP A 61 -21.89 -0.37 -26.01
N ALA A 62 -22.68 -0.85 -25.05
CA ALA A 62 -24.09 -1.19 -25.27
C ALA A 62 -24.96 0.06 -25.52
N GLY A 63 -24.70 1.14 -24.79
CA GLY A 63 -25.42 2.42 -24.88
C GLY A 63 -25.05 3.26 -26.10
N ALA A 64 -23.85 3.11 -26.67
CA ALA A 64 -23.41 3.82 -27.86
C ALA A 64 -24.23 3.49 -29.12
N SER A 65 -25.04 2.42 -29.09
CA SER A 65 -26.03 2.10 -30.11
C SER A 65 -27.29 2.99 -30.03
N SER A 66 -27.43 3.81 -28.98
CA SER A 66 -28.55 4.74 -28.76
C SER A 66 -27.99 6.15 -28.51
N SER A 67 -28.46 7.14 -29.27
CA SER A 67 -27.85 8.46 -29.46
C SER A 67 -27.92 9.43 -28.27
N ALA A 68 -27.76 8.98 -27.03
CA ALA A 68 -27.78 9.83 -25.86
C ALA A 68 -26.77 9.36 -24.80
N GLN A 69 -25.59 10.02 -24.74
CA GLN A 69 -25.08 10.74 -23.56
C GLN A 69 -23.54 10.82 -23.47
N PRO A 70 -23.00 11.99 -23.05
CA PRO A 70 -21.58 12.18 -22.70
C PRO A 70 -21.22 11.77 -21.24
N ALA A 71 -22.19 11.36 -20.41
CA ALA A 71 -22.00 11.12 -18.97
C ALA A 71 -21.18 9.85 -18.63
N GLY A 72 -21.21 8.82 -19.48
CA GLY A 72 -20.47 7.57 -19.25
C GLY A 72 -18.95 7.70 -19.40
N GLY A 73 -18.48 8.68 -20.18
CA GLY A 73 -17.04 8.94 -20.38
C GLY A 73 -16.37 9.49 -19.12
N ASP A 74 -17.06 10.34 -18.36
CA ASP A 74 -16.51 10.94 -17.13
C ASP A 74 -16.42 9.91 -15.99
N LEU A 75 -17.38 8.97 -15.90
CA LEU A 75 -17.34 7.90 -14.91
C LEU A 75 -16.16 6.94 -15.12
N ALA A 76 -15.94 6.48 -16.36
CA ALA A 76 -14.82 5.58 -16.66
C ALA A 76 -13.46 6.24 -16.39
N VAL A 77 -13.31 7.52 -16.72
CA VAL A 77 -12.08 8.28 -16.43
C VAL A 77 -11.86 8.44 -14.92
N ARG A 78 -12.91 8.70 -14.14
CA ARG A 78 -12.81 8.77 -12.67
C ARG A 78 -12.43 7.43 -12.05
N LEU A 79 -13.03 6.34 -12.52
CA LEU A 79 -12.72 4.98 -12.07
C LEU A 79 -11.26 4.59 -12.43
N GLN A 80 -10.80 4.91 -13.64
CA GLN A 80 -9.41 4.68 -14.02
C GLN A 80 -8.43 5.45 -13.13
N ARG A 81 -8.68 6.73 -12.85
CA ARG A 81 -7.83 7.53 -11.95
C ARG A 81 -7.84 7.01 -10.51
N ALA A 82 -8.96 6.44 -10.05
CA ALA A 82 -9.02 5.81 -8.74
C ALA A 82 -8.19 4.51 -8.72
N LEU A 83 -8.31 3.70 -9.76
CA LEU A 83 -7.54 2.47 -9.94
C LEU A 83 -6.03 2.75 -9.97
N ASP A 84 -5.58 3.71 -10.79
CA ASP A 84 -4.16 4.08 -10.90
C ASP A 84 -3.57 4.49 -9.54
N ARG A 85 -4.35 5.21 -8.72
CA ARG A 85 -3.94 5.63 -7.37
C ARG A 85 -3.87 4.46 -6.40
N ALA A 86 -4.85 3.56 -6.43
CA ALA A 86 -4.86 2.37 -5.60
C ALA A 86 -3.68 1.44 -5.95
N GLU A 87 -3.40 1.25 -7.24
CA GLU A 87 -2.25 0.47 -7.71
C GLU A 87 -0.91 1.09 -7.33
N ALA A 88 -0.75 2.41 -7.48
CA ALA A 88 0.45 3.12 -7.03
C ALA A 88 0.68 2.92 -5.53
N ARG A 89 -0.40 3.02 -4.72
CA ARG A 89 -0.32 2.81 -3.27
C ARG A 89 0.05 1.38 -2.89
N VAL A 90 -0.46 0.38 -3.62
CA VAL A 90 -0.05 -1.03 -3.44
C VAL A 90 1.46 -1.18 -3.68
N ARG A 91 1.99 -0.61 -4.77
CA ARG A 91 3.42 -0.69 -5.09
C ARG A 91 4.29 -0.03 -4.02
N GLU A 92 3.87 1.14 -3.52
CA GLU A 92 4.57 1.81 -2.42
C GLU A 92 4.62 0.96 -1.15
N LEU A 93 3.50 0.34 -0.76
CA LEU A 93 3.44 -0.49 0.44
C LEU A 93 4.22 -1.80 0.27
N GLU A 94 4.24 -2.39 -0.93
CA GLU A 94 5.07 -3.56 -1.23
C GLU A 94 6.55 -3.24 -1.11
N GLU A 95 6.99 -2.07 -1.58
CA GLU A 95 8.38 -1.64 -1.45
C GLU A 95 8.74 -1.37 0.02
N GLN A 96 7.85 -0.71 0.76
CA GLN A 96 8.05 -0.50 2.21
C GLN A 96 8.11 -1.81 2.99
N ALA A 97 7.29 -2.80 2.63
CA ALA A 97 7.31 -4.12 3.25
C ALA A 97 8.64 -4.84 2.98
N ARG A 98 9.19 -4.73 1.76
CA ARG A 98 10.53 -5.25 1.44
C ARG A 98 11.62 -4.56 2.25
N GLU A 99 11.58 -3.24 2.39
CA GLU A 99 12.54 -2.49 3.19
C GLU A 99 12.49 -2.90 4.67
N ILE A 100 11.29 -3.08 5.23
CA ILE A 100 11.10 -3.55 6.61
C ILE A 100 11.60 -4.98 6.77
N GLY A 101 11.31 -5.87 5.82
CA GLY A 101 11.82 -7.25 5.82
C GLY A 101 13.35 -7.31 5.77
N ALA A 102 13.98 -6.45 4.97
CA ALA A 102 15.43 -6.32 4.91
C ALA A 102 16.02 -5.82 6.25
N GLN A 103 15.40 -4.81 6.86
CA GLN A 103 15.80 -4.29 8.17
C GLN A 103 15.64 -5.34 9.27
N SER A 104 14.57 -6.13 9.25
CA SER A 104 14.33 -7.21 10.23
C SER A 104 15.37 -8.32 10.09
N THR A 105 15.71 -8.69 8.86
CA THR A 105 16.76 -9.68 8.57
C THR A 105 18.13 -9.20 9.03
N GLU A 106 18.46 -7.93 8.79
CA GLU A 106 19.70 -7.30 9.26
C GLU A 106 19.78 -7.31 10.79
N CYS A 107 18.71 -6.94 11.48
CA CYS A 107 18.63 -7.00 12.95
C CYS A 107 18.81 -8.42 13.48
N SER A 108 18.19 -9.41 12.83
CA SER A 108 18.27 -10.81 13.23
C SER A 108 19.68 -11.38 13.05
N ASN A 109 20.35 -11.06 11.94
CA ASN A 109 21.74 -11.47 11.70
C ASN A 109 22.72 -10.87 12.73
N MET A 110 22.43 -9.69 13.25
CA MET A 110 23.24 -9.06 14.30
C MET A 110 23.05 -9.68 15.69
N LEU A 111 21.97 -10.45 15.89
CA LEU A 111 21.69 -11.21 17.11
C LEU A 111 22.19 -12.67 17.04
N ALA A 112 22.53 -13.15 15.85
CA ALA A 112 23.14 -14.47 15.66
C ALA A 112 24.65 -14.39 16.00
N PRO A 113 25.16 -15.24 16.93
CA PRO A 113 26.56 -15.23 17.37
C PRO A 113 27.55 -15.75 16.32
#